data_AF-A0A222SZR1-F1
#
_entry.id   AF-A0A222SZR1-F1
#
_cell.length_a   1.000
_cell.length_b   1.000
_cell.length_c   1.000
_cell.angle_alpha   90.00
_cell.angle_beta   90.00
_cell.angle_gamma   90.00
#
_symmetry.space_group_name_H-M   'P 1'
#
loop_
_entity.id
_entity.type
_entity.pdbx_description
1 polymer ?
#
loop_
_entity_poly.entity_id
_entity_poly.type
_entity_poly.pdbx_seq_one_letter_code
_entity_poly.pdbx_strand_id
1 'polypeptide(L)'
;MPISPSQGSSAGGQTVTITGTNLGGATAVHFGSKLAAITANTPTSVTVTTPSGSGMVPVTVTTAGGTSNPLNFFYVGAPFKSSLSTGAGPLAGGNTITINGTSLSTATAVHFGANTATPTIVSDSQITAVVPAGAAAGTVGVSVTTAGGTNNGFSYTYVDVPTVIGFTPASGPPSGGTAVTITGTNLSTTQSVTFGGNPAPFTVINDTSLSAVSPPTGDGAPGPADITVTTLAGSATAATPFQYVAGPGI
;
A
#
# COMPACT_ATOMS: atom_id res chain seq x y z
N MET A 1 -31.11 -22.68 4.94
CA MET A 1 -31.01 -21.48 5.78
C MET A 1 -29.64 -20.89 5.58
N PRO A 2 -29.48 -19.73 4.92
CA PRO A 2 -28.17 -19.09 4.84
C PRO A 2 -27.85 -18.38 6.15
N ILE A 3 -26.58 -18.40 6.53
CA ILE A 3 -25.97 -17.54 7.54
C ILE A 3 -25.12 -16.50 6.78
N SER A 4 -25.27 -15.22 7.11
CA SER A 4 -24.55 -14.14 6.43
C SER A 4 -24.13 -13.05 7.41
N PRO A 5 -22.83 -12.68 7.44
CA PRO A 5 -21.73 -13.39 6.81
C PRO A 5 -21.52 -14.80 7.43
N SER A 6 -20.98 -15.74 6.65
CA SER A 6 -20.68 -17.12 7.10
C SER A 6 -19.30 -17.27 7.76
N GLN A 7 -18.60 -16.15 7.97
CA GLN A 7 -17.25 -16.12 8.53
C GLN A 7 -16.95 -14.75 9.15
N GLY A 8 -16.01 -14.73 10.09
CA GLY A 8 -15.62 -13.49 10.78
C GLY A 8 -14.54 -13.68 11.85
N SER A 9 -14.04 -12.58 12.42
CA SER A 9 -13.07 -12.50 13.52
C SER A 9 -13.24 -13.53 14.64
N SER A 10 -12.14 -14.19 14.97
CA SER A 10 -11.98 -15.06 16.15
C SER A 10 -12.19 -14.33 17.49
N ALA A 11 -12.07 -13.00 17.52
CA ALA A 11 -12.40 -12.20 18.70
C ALA A 11 -13.92 -12.13 18.97
N GLY A 12 -14.75 -12.46 17.98
CA GLY A 12 -16.20 -12.27 18.04
C GLY A 12 -16.63 -10.83 17.77
N GLY A 13 -17.86 -10.48 18.18
CA GLY A 13 -18.37 -9.11 18.14
C GLY A 13 -19.01 -8.69 16.81
N GLN A 14 -19.06 -9.55 15.79
CA GLN A 14 -19.66 -9.21 14.51
C GLN A 14 -21.15 -9.52 14.48
N THR A 15 -21.89 -8.69 13.76
CA THR A 15 -23.30 -8.94 13.46
C THR A 15 -23.42 -10.01 12.38
N VAL A 16 -24.15 -11.08 12.68
CA VAL A 16 -24.46 -12.17 11.76
C VAL A 16 -25.96 -12.40 11.71
N THR A 17 -26.49 -12.59 10.51
CA THR A 17 -27.91 -12.86 10.28
C THR A 17 -28.11 -14.28 9.78
N ILE A 18 -28.98 -15.02 10.45
CA ILE A 18 -29.42 -16.37 10.09
C ILE A 18 -30.82 -16.24 9.50
N THR A 19 -31.03 -16.71 8.27
CA THR A 19 -32.32 -16.62 7.57
C THR A 19 -32.94 -18.00 7.39
N GLY A 20 -34.24 -18.13 7.66
CA GLY A 20 -34.96 -19.39 7.61
C GLY A 20 -36.47 -19.23 7.76
N THR A 21 -37.11 -20.26 8.32
CA THR A 21 -38.54 -20.31 8.61
C THR A 21 -38.75 -20.76 10.05
N ASN A 22 -39.88 -20.37 10.66
CA ASN A 22 -40.25 -20.73 12.03
C ASN A 22 -39.19 -20.33 13.08
N LEU A 23 -38.49 -19.21 12.86
CA LEU A 23 -37.43 -18.71 13.74
C LEU A 23 -37.97 -17.77 14.83
N GLY A 24 -39.26 -17.45 14.84
CA GLY A 24 -39.85 -16.53 15.80
C GLY A 24 -39.79 -17.10 17.22
N GLY A 25 -39.44 -16.26 18.19
CA GLY A 25 -39.26 -16.68 19.59
C GLY A 25 -37.98 -17.49 19.81
N ALA A 26 -36.92 -17.19 19.05
CA ALA A 26 -35.61 -17.80 19.27
C ALA A 26 -35.10 -17.49 20.69
N THR A 27 -34.79 -18.52 21.46
CA THR A 27 -34.34 -18.40 22.86
C THR A 27 -32.82 -18.51 22.99
N ALA A 28 -32.16 -19.20 22.05
CA ALA A 28 -30.71 -19.30 22.01
C ALA A 28 -30.21 -19.45 20.58
N VAL A 29 -29.04 -18.88 20.33
CA VAL A 29 -28.23 -19.18 19.14
C VAL A 29 -26.85 -19.59 19.61
N HIS A 30 -26.41 -20.78 19.19
CA HIS A 30 -25.11 -21.31 19.56
C HIS A 30 -24.15 -21.28 18.37
N PHE A 31 -22.90 -20.92 18.64
CA PHE A 31 -21.75 -21.08 17.74
C PHE A 31 -20.82 -22.11 18.38
N GLY A 32 -20.94 -23.37 17.98
CA GLY A 32 -20.34 -24.50 18.68
C GLY A 32 -20.94 -24.62 20.09
N SER A 33 -20.09 -24.56 21.11
CA SER A 33 -20.52 -24.60 22.52
C SER A 33 -20.84 -23.22 23.11
N LYS A 34 -20.64 -22.13 22.37
CA LYS A 34 -20.78 -20.77 22.90
C LYS A 34 -22.11 -20.13 22.48
N LEU A 35 -22.75 -19.43 23.42
CA LEU A 35 -23.94 -18.63 23.17
C LEU A 35 -23.60 -17.31 22.47
N ALA A 36 -24.38 -16.97 21.45
CA ALA A 36 -24.39 -15.67 20.80
C ALA A 36 -25.49 -14.78 21.37
N ALA A 37 -25.26 -13.47 21.41
CA ALA A 37 -26.26 -12.51 21.85
C ALA A 37 -27.27 -12.25 20.72
N ILE A 38 -28.55 -12.56 20.92
CA ILE A 38 -29.61 -12.24 19.96
C ILE A 38 -29.91 -10.74 20.04
N THR A 39 -29.85 -10.05 18.90
CA THR A 39 -30.08 -8.61 18.78
C THR A 39 -31.36 -8.27 18.03
N ALA A 40 -31.81 -9.16 17.14
CA ALA A 40 -33.11 -9.06 16.50
C ALA A 40 -33.65 -10.46 16.16
N ASN A 41 -34.97 -10.62 16.19
CA ASN A 41 -35.61 -11.87 15.84
C ASN A 41 -36.97 -11.62 15.15
N THR A 42 -37.15 -12.26 14.00
CA THR A 42 -38.42 -12.35 13.26
C THR A 42 -38.73 -13.83 12.97
N PRO A 43 -39.95 -14.17 12.51
CA PRO A 43 -40.27 -15.53 12.10
C PRO A 43 -39.36 -16.13 11.01
N THR A 44 -38.64 -15.30 10.27
CA THR A 44 -37.78 -15.72 9.16
C THR A 44 -36.31 -15.32 9.32
N SER A 45 -35.94 -14.64 10.40
CA SER A 45 -34.57 -14.16 10.60
C SER A 45 -34.18 -14.05 12.09
N VAL A 46 -32.93 -14.38 12.41
CA VAL A 46 -32.31 -14.11 13.71
C VAL A 46 -30.99 -13.40 13.46
N THR A 47 -30.85 -12.20 14.02
CA THR A 47 -29.60 -11.44 14.00
C THR A 47 -28.93 -11.55 15.36
N VAL A 48 -27.64 -11.87 15.36
CA VAL A 48 -26.85 -12.11 16.57
C VAL A 48 -25.51 -11.40 16.52
N THR A 49 -24.92 -11.15 17.69
CA THR A 49 -23.51 -10.79 17.83
C THR A 49 -22.71 -12.06 18.10
N THR A 50 -21.71 -12.35 17.26
CA THR A 50 -20.89 -13.56 17.37
C THR A 50 -20.08 -13.58 18.67
N PRO A 51 -19.98 -14.72 19.37
CA PRO A 51 -19.03 -14.88 20.46
C PRO A 51 -17.61 -15.02 19.93
N SER A 52 -16.60 -14.96 20.80
CA SER A 52 -15.23 -15.33 20.44
C SER A 52 -15.13 -16.81 20.09
N GLY A 53 -14.23 -17.20 19.19
CA GLY A 53 -14.12 -18.61 18.76
C GLY A 53 -12.90 -18.87 17.88
N SER A 54 -12.77 -20.11 17.43
CA SER A 54 -11.70 -20.55 16.52
C SER A 54 -12.19 -21.67 15.60
N GLY A 55 -11.59 -21.74 14.41
CA GLY A 55 -11.90 -22.77 13.42
C GLY A 55 -13.33 -22.72 12.88
N MET A 56 -13.76 -23.83 12.28
CA MET A 56 -15.13 -24.02 11.82
C MET A 56 -16.00 -24.52 12.98
N VAL A 57 -17.14 -23.87 13.21
CA VAL A 57 -18.11 -24.29 14.22
C VAL A 57 -19.50 -24.46 13.61
N PRO A 58 -20.33 -25.38 14.14
CA PRO A 58 -21.74 -25.46 13.80
C PRO A 58 -22.51 -24.31 14.47
N VAL A 59 -23.46 -23.72 13.76
CA VAL A 59 -24.37 -22.69 14.26
C VAL A 59 -25.79 -23.22 14.26
N THR A 60 -26.45 -23.16 15.42
CA THR A 60 -27.82 -23.63 15.58
C THR A 60 -28.68 -22.58 16.27
N VAL A 61 -29.98 -22.57 15.93
CA VAL A 61 -30.99 -21.74 16.56
C VAL A 61 -31.93 -22.65 17.34
N THR A 62 -32.20 -22.31 18.60
CA THR A 62 -33.18 -23.00 19.44
C THR A 62 -34.41 -22.12 19.61
N THR A 63 -35.58 -22.70 19.36
CA THR A 63 -36.89 -22.13 19.64
C THR A 63 -37.66 -23.08 20.58
N ALA A 64 -38.87 -22.71 20.99
CA ALA A 64 -39.76 -23.61 21.72
C ALA A 64 -40.10 -24.91 20.95
N GLY A 65 -40.00 -24.88 19.62
CA GLY A 65 -40.23 -26.04 18.75
C GLY A 65 -39.02 -26.98 18.61
N GLY A 66 -37.88 -26.67 19.22
CA GLY A 66 -36.66 -27.45 19.16
C GLY A 66 -35.46 -26.69 18.59
N THR A 67 -34.39 -27.42 18.28
CA THR A 67 -33.15 -26.87 17.73
C THR A 67 -33.05 -27.14 16.23
N SER A 68 -32.62 -26.14 15.46
CA SER A 68 -32.43 -26.25 14.02
C SER A 68 -31.32 -27.25 13.64
N ASN A 69 -31.27 -27.64 12.37
CA ASN A 69 -30.06 -28.22 11.79
C ASN A 69 -28.88 -27.21 11.86
N PRO A 70 -27.63 -27.68 11.91
CA PRO A 70 -26.46 -26.81 11.98
C PRO A 70 -26.16 -26.13 10.64
N LEU A 71 -25.66 -24.90 10.73
CA LEU A 71 -24.98 -24.16 9.66
C LEU A 71 -23.49 -24.06 9.98
N ASN A 72 -22.62 -23.81 9.01
CA ASN A 72 -21.19 -23.63 9.28
C ASN A 72 -20.85 -22.15 9.42
N PHE A 73 -20.06 -21.80 10.43
CA PHE A 73 -19.42 -20.50 10.57
C PHE A 73 -17.92 -20.67 10.77
N PHE A 74 -17.11 -19.87 10.07
CA PHE A 74 -15.65 -19.93 10.15
C PHE A 74 -15.08 -18.74 10.91
N TYR A 75 -14.38 -18.99 12.00
CA TYR A 75 -13.62 -17.97 12.70
C TYR A 75 -12.27 -17.74 12.02
N VAL A 76 -12.02 -16.49 11.60
CA VAL A 76 -10.81 -16.04 10.93
C VAL A 76 -9.97 -15.23 11.92
N GLY A 77 -8.67 -15.52 12.00
CA GLY A 77 -7.74 -14.73 12.82
C GLY A 77 -7.52 -13.33 12.25
N ALA A 78 -7.16 -12.38 13.11
CA ALA A 78 -6.73 -11.06 12.64
C ALA A 78 -5.57 -11.20 11.65
N PRO A 79 -5.53 -10.36 10.59
CA PRO A 79 -4.44 -10.43 9.62
C PRO A 79 -3.11 -10.10 10.30
N PHE A 80 -2.04 -10.76 9.87
CA PHE A 80 -0.68 -10.36 10.21
C PHE A 80 0.05 -9.96 8.92
N LYS A 81 0.74 -8.83 8.93
CA LYS A 81 1.52 -8.37 7.78
C LYS A 81 3.01 -8.55 8.10
N SER A 82 3.74 -9.23 7.24
CA SER A 82 5.17 -9.52 7.41
C SER A 82 6.06 -8.57 6.62
N SER A 83 5.65 -8.13 5.42
CA SER A 83 6.42 -7.16 4.63
C SER A 83 5.57 -6.37 3.63
N LEU A 84 6.14 -5.25 3.19
CA LEU A 84 5.63 -4.36 2.15
C LEU A 84 6.70 -4.24 1.06
N SER A 85 6.35 -4.42 -0.22
CA SER A 85 7.33 -4.40 -1.33
C SER A 85 8.06 -3.07 -1.46
N THR A 86 7.36 -1.94 -1.26
CA THR A 86 7.94 -0.60 -1.26
C THR A 86 7.31 0.26 -0.17
N GLY A 87 8.14 0.96 0.61
CA GLY A 87 7.69 1.88 1.67
C GLY A 87 7.41 3.30 1.20
N ALA A 88 7.52 3.56 -0.11
CA ALA A 88 7.28 4.87 -0.70
C ALA A 88 6.81 4.74 -2.15
N GLY A 89 6.28 5.83 -2.69
CA GLY A 89 5.96 5.99 -4.11
C GLY A 89 5.30 7.33 -4.43
N PRO A 90 4.86 7.54 -5.67
CA PRO A 90 4.40 8.84 -6.16
C PRO A 90 3.19 9.36 -5.40
N LEU A 91 3.12 10.67 -5.18
CA LEU A 91 1.95 11.36 -4.62
C LEU A 91 0.68 11.10 -5.44
N ALA A 92 0.82 11.01 -6.77
CA ALA A 92 -0.28 10.68 -7.67
C ALA A 92 -0.83 9.25 -7.48
N GLY A 93 -0.13 8.38 -6.74
CA GLY A 93 -0.45 6.97 -6.61
C GLY A 93 -0.29 6.19 -7.91
N GLY A 94 -1.05 5.12 -8.07
CA GLY A 94 -1.11 4.28 -9.27
C GLY A 94 -0.07 3.17 -9.34
N ASN A 95 0.97 3.22 -8.50
CA ASN A 95 1.91 2.10 -8.37
C ASN A 95 1.25 0.93 -7.62
N THR A 96 1.61 -0.29 -7.99
CA THR A 96 1.18 -1.50 -7.28
C THR A 96 2.18 -1.84 -6.18
N ILE A 97 1.66 -2.13 -4.99
CA ILE A 97 2.44 -2.68 -3.89
C ILE A 97 2.03 -4.14 -3.62
N THR A 98 2.96 -4.93 -3.12
CA THR A 98 2.72 -6.28 -2.61
C THR A 98 2.83 -6.27 -1.09
N ILE A 99 1.84 -6.85 -0.42
CA ILE A 99 1.82 -7.05 1.03
C ILE A 99 1.88 -8.55 1.29
N ASN A 100 2.89 -8.99 2.04
CA ASN A 100 3.01 -10.38 2.48
C ASN A 100 2.55 -10.49 3.94
N GLY A 101 2.06 -11.67 4.34
CA GLY A 101 1.50 -11.88 5.66
C GLY A 101 0.85 -13.24 5.87
N THR A 102 -0.18 -13.28 6.71
CA THR A 102 -1.07 -14.43 6.94
C THR A 102 -2.51 -13.98 7.14
N SER A 103 -3.47 -14.88 6.91
CA SER A 103 -4.91 -14.59 7.03
C SER A 103 -5.38 -13.46 6.10
N LEU A 104 -4.73 -13.32 4.94
CA LEU A 104 -5.02 -12.27 3.97
C LEU A 104 -6.04 -12.69 2.91
N SER A 105 -6.41 -13.97 2.83
CA SER A 105 -7.35 -14.50 1.82
C SER A 105 -8.73 -13.84 1.84
N THR A 106 -9.10 -13.21 2.96
CA THR A 106 -10.37 -12.50 3.16
C THR A 106 -10.20 -10.98 3.23
N ALA A 107 -9.09 -10.44 2.72
CA ALA A 107 -8.88 -9.00 2.70
C ALA A 107 -9.91 -8.29 1.83
N THR A 108 -10.52 -7.26 2.38
CA THR A 108 -11.54 -6.44 1.72
C THR A 108 -11.05 -5.03 1.43
N ALA A 109 -10.07 -4.55 2.20
CA ALA A 109 -9.52 -3.21 2.05
C ALA A 109 -8.05 -3.13 2.50
N VAL A 110 -7.29 -2.31 1.79
CA VAL A 110 -5.99 -1.80 2.21
C VAL A 110 -6.12 -0.28 2.35
N HIS A 111 -5.82 0.25 3.53
CA HIS A 111 -5.90 1.67 3.80
C HIS A 111 -4.50 2.30 3.80
N PHE A 112 -4.39 3.48 3.19
CA PHE A 112 -3.21 4.35 3.18
C PHE A 112 -3.62 5.68 3.81
N GLY A 113 -3.50 5.78 5.13
CA GLY A 113 -4.11 6.86 5.91
C GLY A 113 -5.64 6.85 5.75
N ALA A 114 -6.20 7.94 5.23
CA ALA A 114 -7.64 8.06 4.96
C ALA A 114 -8.06 7.44 3.62
N ASN A 115 -7.11 7.18 2.70
CA ASN A 115 -7.41 6.63 1.39
C ASN A 115 -7.53 5.11 1.45
N THR A 116 -8.41 4.53 0.64
CA THR A 116 -8.67 3.08 0.63
C THR A 116 -8.50 2.52 -0.77
N ALA A 117 -7.87 1.35 -0.86
CA ALA A 117 -7.74 0.55 -2.07
C ALA A 117 -8.33 -0.84 -1.86
N THR A 118 -8.95 -1.38 -2.91
CA THR A 118 -9.39 -2.77 -2.94
C THR A 118 -8.19 -3.65 -3.30
N PRO A 119 -7.80 -4.63 -2.46
CA PRO A 119 -6.71 -5.53 -2.79
C PRO A 119 -7.11 -6.57 -3.83
N THR A 120 -6.11 -7.04 -4.58
CA THR A 120 -6.17 -8.30 -5.32
C THR A 120 -5.59 -9.40 -4.43
N ILE A 121 -6.38 -10.44 -4.16
CA ILE A 121 -5.93 -11.60 -3.39
C ILE A 121 -5.07 -12.49 -4.29
N VAL A 122 -3.82 -12.71 -3.89
CA VAL A 122 -2.92 -13.67 -4.57
C VAL A 122 -2.94 -15.01 -3.85
N SER A 123 -2.84 -15.00 -2.52
CA SER A 123 -2.93 -16.16 -1.65
C SER A 123 -3.32 -15.75 -0.22
N ASP A 124 -3.44 -16.71 0.71
CA ASP A 124 -3.62 -16.36 2.13
C ASP A 124 -2.43 -15.60 2.73
N SER A 125 -1.25 -15.71 2.10
CA SER A 125 -0.02 -15.07 2.54
C SER A 125 0.39 -13.85 1.71
N GLN A 126 -0.36 -13.50 0.67
CA GLN A 126 0.01 -12.41 -0.22
C GLN A 126 -1.21 -11.73 -0.86
N ILE A 127 -1.20 -10.40 -0.83
CA ILE A 127 -2.13 -9.55 -1.58
C ILE A 127 -1.35 -8.47 -2.33
N THR A 128 -1.93 -7.96 -3.40
CA THR A 128 -1.44 -6.75 -4.07
C THR A 128 -2.49 -5.65 -3.99
N ALA A 129 -2.07 -4.39 -3.99
CA ALA A 129 -2.98 -3.25 -4.02
C ALA A 129 -2.39 -2.13 -4.86
N VAL A 130 -3.24 -1.47 -5.66
CA VAL A 130 -2.86 -0.23 -6.35
C VAL A 130 -2.99 0.92 -5.35
N VAL A 131 -1.90 1.65 -5.13
CA VAL A 131 -1.87 2.75 -4.18
C VAL A 131 -2.76 3.88 -4.71
N PRO A 132 -3.74 4.38 -3.94
CA PRO A 132 -4.57 5.51 -4.34
C PRO A 132 -3.76 6.82 -4.26
N ALA A 133 -4.20 7.85 -4.99
CA ALA A 133 -3.58 9.17 -4.93
C ALA A 133 -3.61 9.75 -3.50
N GLY A 134 -2.48 10.28 -3.05
CA GLY A 134 -2.35 10.96 -1.76
C GLY A 134 -2.85 12.41 -1.83
N ALA A 135 -3.29 12.95 -0.70
CA ALA A 135 -3.71 14.36 -0.62
C ALA A 135 -2.51 15.33 -0.52
N ALA A 136 -1.41 14.87 0.07
CA ALA A 136 -0.15 15.61 0.21
C ALA A 136 1.02 14.64 0.35
N ALA A 137 2.23 15.10 0.05
CA ALA A 137 3.45 14.35 0.32
C ALA A 137 3.63 14.11 1.83
N GLY A 138 4.21 12.97 2.17
CA GLY A 138 4.46 12.58 3.55
C GLY A 138 4.07 11.14 3.87
N THR A 139 4.36 10.74 5.11
CA THR A 139 4.16 9.37 5.59
C THR A 139 2.74 9.16 6.12
N VAL A 140 2.08 8.10 5.65
CA VAL A 140 0.79 7.63 6.13
C VAL A 140 0.90 6.20 6.68
N GLY A 141 -0.01 5.83 7.58
CA GLY A 141 -0.13 4.45 8.04
C GLY A 141 -0.76 3.53 6.99
N VAL A 142 -0.30 2.30 6.91
CA VAL A 142 -0.87 1.25 6.07
C VAL A 142 -1.52 0.17 6.93
N SER A 143 -2.81 -0.05 6.70
CA SER A 143 -3.58 -1.10 7.37
C SER A 143 -4.31 -2.00 6.38
N VAL A 144 -4.57 -3.23 6.80
CA VAL A 144 -5.31 -4.21 6.00
C VAL A 144 -6.49 -4.68 6.82
N THR A 145 -7.68 -4.64 6.22
CA THR A 145 -8.93 -5.13 6.80
C THR A 145 -9.30 -6.44 6.14
N THR A 146 -9.53 -7.47 6.95
CA THR A 146 -10.03 -8.79 6.55
C THR A 146 -11.29 -9.13 7.33
N ALA A 147 -11.93 -10.26 7.01
CA ALA A 147 -13.02 -10.78 7.85
C ALA A 147 -12.55 -11.05 9.30
N GLY A 148 -11.25 -11.28 9.50
CA GLY A 148 -10.63 -11.49 10.81
C GLY A 148 -10.45 -10.24 11.67
N GLY A 149 -10.61 -9.05 11.07
CA GLY A 149 -10.37 -7.75 11.70
C GLY A 149 -9.36 -6.91 10.90
N THR A 150 -8.89 -5.82 11.52
CA THR A 150 -7.94 -4.90 10.89
C THR A 150 -6.59 -4.96 11.58
N ASN A 151 -5.51 -4.97 10.78
CA ASN A 151 -4.14 -4.90 11.28
C ASN A 151 -3.45 -3.61 10.82
N ASN A 152 -2.95 -2.83 11.78
CA ASN A 152 -2.16 -1.62 11.60
C ASN A 152 -0.66 -1.92 11.75
N GLY A 153 0.23 -1.06 11.24
CA GLY A 153 1.66 -1.13 11.64
C GLY A 153 2.69 -0.90 10.54
N PHE A 154 2.30 -0.81 9.28
CA PHE A 154 3.21 -0.35 8.22
C PHE A 154 3.02 1.13 7.95
N SER A 155 4.01 1.72 7.32
CA SER A 155 4.00 3.10 6.85
C SER A 155 4.31 3.13 5.36
N TYR A 156 3.73 4.12 4.68
CA TYR A 156 3.98 4.38 3.28
C TYR A 156 4.17 5.88 3.08
N THR A 157 5.20 6.27 2.36
CA THR A 157 5.52 7.69 2.11
C THR A 157 5.13 8.08 0.70
N TYR A 158 4.18 9.00 0.59
CA TYR A 158 3.89 9.69 -0.66
C TYR A 158 4.99 10.70 -0.94
N VAL A 159 5.64 10.57 -2.09
CA VAL A 159 6.76 11.40 -2.55
C VAL A 159 6.27 12.23 -3.73
N ASP A 160 6.53 13.53 -3.67
CA ASP A 160 6.20 14.43 -4.77
C ASP A 160 7.29 14.40 -5.86
N VAL A 161 6.94 14.86 -7.06
CA VAL A 161 7.87 14.97 -8.18
C VAL A 161 9.07 15.84 -7.76
N PRO A 162 10.31 15.51 -8.18
CA PRO A 162 11.48 16.30 -7.84
C PRO A 162 11.41 17.69 -8.45
N THR A 163 12.21 18.60 -7.92
CA THR A 163 12.57 19.84 -8.62
C THR A 163 14.07 19.94 -8.75
N VAL A 164 14.54 20.57 -9.81
CA VAL A 164 15.96 20.93 -9.99
C VAL A 164 16.04 22.44 -10.07
N ILE A 165 16.51 23.07 -8.99
CA ILE A 165 16.56 24.53 -8.84
C ILE A 165 17.85 25.10 -9.44
N GLY A 166 18.96 24.37 -9.29
CA GLY A 166 20.25 24.83 -9.79
C GLY A 166 21.34 23.78 -9.64
N PHE A 167 22.49 24.06 -10.25
CA PHE A 167 23.64 23.17 -10.21
C PHE A 167 24.95 23.96 -10.33
N THR A 168 26.03 23.40 -9.77
CA THR A 168 27.36 24.01 -9.81
C THR A 168 28.46 22.94 -9.84
N PRO A 169 29.49 23.07 -10.69
CA PRO A 169 29.69 24.13 -11.69
C PRO A 169 28.73 24.00 -12.88
N ALA A 170 28.56 25.08 -13.65
CA ALA A 170 27.64 25.12 -14.79
C ALA A 170 28.23 24.58 -16.11
N SER A 171 29.51 24.20 -16.11
CA SER A 171 30.23 23.76 -17.30
C SER A 171 31.37 22.78 -16.99
N GLY A 172 31.81 22.04 -18.00
CA GLY A 172 32.90 21.06 -17.92
C GLY A 172 33.39 20.59 -19.30
N PRO A 173 34.43 19.76 -19.40
CA PRO A 173 34.97 19.31 -20.67
C PRO A 173 34.08 18.22 -21.31
N PRO A 174 34.00 18.13 -22.66
CA PRO A 174 33.31 17.05 -23.36
C PRO A 174 33.77 15.63 -22.99
N SER A 175 34.98 15.49 -22.43
CA SER A 175 35.49 14.22 -21.89
C SER A 175 34.81 13.77 -20.59
N GLY A 176 33.93 14.59 -20.00
CA GLY A 176 33.30 14.31 -18.72
C GLY A 176 34.24 14.48 -17.51
N GLY A 177 33.81 13.97 -16.36
CA GLY A 177 34.58 13.96 -15.11
C GLY A 177 34.34 15.15 -14.18
N THR A 178 33.47 16.10 -14.52
CA THR A 178 33.16 17.25 -13.66
C THR A 178 32.19 16.83 -12.56
N ALA A 179 32.58 17.01 -11.30
CA ALA A 179 31.68 16.83 -10.17
C ALA A 179 30.73 18.02 -10.05
N VAL A 180 29.45 17.79 -10.33
CA VAL A 180 28.37 18.78 -10.33
C VAL A 180 27.47 18.55 -9.12
N THR A 181 27.40 19.54 -8.24
CA THR A 181 26.41 19.58 -7.17
C THR A 181 25.10 20.09 -7.74
N ILE A 182 24.04 19.29 -7.63
CA ILE A 182 22.68 19.61 -8.07
C ILE A 182 21.83 19.88 -6.82
N THR A 183 21.05 20.95 -6.85
CA THR A 183 20.19 21.42 -5.75
C THR A 183 18.73 21.45 -6.17
N GLY A 184 17.81 21.16 -5.25
CA GLY A 184 16.40 20.98 -5.57
C GLY A 184 15.55 20.55 -4.37
N THR A 185 14.47 19.82 -4.65
CA THR A 185 13.59 19.20 -3.64
C THR A 185 13.26 17.76 -4.03
N ASN A 186 12.89 16.94 -3.03
CA ASN A 186 12.53 15.51 -3.19
C ASN A 186 13.64 14.66 -3.85
N LEU A 187 14.91 15.06 -3.66
CA LEU A 187 16.07 14.40 -4.28
C LEU A 187 16.51 13.14 -3.54
N SER A 188 15.99 12.89 -2.33
CA SER A 188 16.36 11.72 -1.51
C SER A 188 16.07 10.38 -2.17
N THR A 189 15.11 10.34 -3.10
CA THR A 189 14.68 9.12 -3.82
C THR A 189 15.18 9.06 -5.27
N THR A 190 16.26 9.79 -5.59
CA THR A 190 16.85 9.79 -6.93
C THR A 190 17.30 8.38 -7.35
N GLN A 191 16.85 7.95 -8.53
CA GLN A 191 17.18 6.68 -9.15
C GLN A 191 18.14 6.85 -10.34
N SER A 192 18.10 7.99 -11.04
CA SER A 192 19.05 8.30 -12.11
C SER A 192 19.26 9.80 -12.29
N VAL A 193 20.45 10.14 -12.80
CA VAL A 193 20.79 11.48 -13.28
C VAL A 193 21.36 11.35 -14.68
N THR A 194 20.96 12.22 -15.61
CA THR A 194 21.49 12.25 -16.97
C THR A 194 21.92 13.65 -17.38
N PHE A 195 22.90 13.72 -18.30
CA PHE A 195 23.35 14.95 -18.94
C PHE A 195 23.18 14.80 -20.46
N GLY A 196 22.25 15.55 -21.04
CA GLY A 196 21.90 15.41 -22.46
C GLY A 196 21.45 13.99 -22.81
N GLY A 197 20.78 13.31 -21.88
CA GLY A 197 20.34 11.91 -22.03
C GLY A 197 21.39 10.85 -21.66
N ASN A 198 22.66 11.22 -21.45
CA ASN A 198 23.70 10.27 -21.08
C ASN A 198 23.68 10.00 -19.56
N PRO A 199 23.67 8.73 -19.09
CA PRO A 199 23.69 8.40 -17.67
C PRO A 199 24.94 8.92 -16.96
N ALA A 200 24.74 9.54 -15.80
CA ALA A 200 25.79 10.05 -14.92
C ALA A 200 25.82 9.25 -13.61
N PRO A 201 27.00 8.84 -13.10
CA PRO A 201 27.09 8.36 -11.74
C PRO A 201 26.80 9.51 -10.76
N PHE A 202 26.10 9.20 -9.67
CA PHE A 202 25.69 10.21 -8.69
C PHE A 202 25.71 9.65 -7.27
N THR A 203 25.65 10.56 -6.30
CA THR A 203 25.49 10.28 -4.88
C THR A 203 24.48 11.27 -4.31
N VAL A 204 23.41 10.75 -3.73
CA VAL A 204 22.43 11.56 -2.99
C VAL A 204 23.06 11.99 -1.68
N ILE A 205 23.05 13.29 -1.41
CA ILE A 205 23.61 13.86 -0.17
C ILE A 205 22.48 14.01 0.85
N ASN A 206 21.37 14.63 0.44
CA ASN A 206 20.15 14.80 1.24
C ASN A 206 18.97 15.10 0.32
N ASP A 207 17.80 15.40 0.89
CA ASP A 207 16.58 15.66 0.11
C ASP A 207 16.66 16.89 -0.81
N THR A 208 17.59 17.82 -0.54
CA THR A 208 17.76 19.06 -1.30
C THR A 208 19.04 19.12 -2.13
N SER A 209 19.88 18.09 -2.10
CA SER A 209 21.14 18.07 -2.84
C SER A 209 21.66 16.68 -3.20
N LEU A 210 22.27 16.58 -4.37
CA LEU A 210 23.02 15.40 -4.82
C LEU A 210 24.26 15.83 -5.61
N SER A 211 25.28 14.98 -5.65
CA SER A 211 26.47 15.17 -6.49
C SER A 211 26.41 14.20 -7.67
N ALA A 212 26.63 14.67 -8.89
CA ALA A 212 26.70 13.84 -10.09
C ALA A 212 27.99 14.15 -10.86
N VAL A 213 28.58 13.16 -11.50
CA VAL A 213 29.78 13.36 -12.34
C VAL A 213 29.34 13.40 -13.80
N SER A 214 29.63 14.51 -14.49
CA SER A 214 29.28 14.69 -15.90
C SER A 214 29.89 13.54 -16.74
N PRO A 215 29.11 12.78 -17.53
CA PRO A 215 29.64 11.76 -18.42
C PRO A 215 30.37 12.39 -19.61
N PRO A 216 31.18 11.63 -20.36
CA PRO A 216 31.66 12.07 -21.67
C PRO A 216 30.49 12.29 -22.64
N THR A 217 30.61 13.26 -23.55
CA THR A 217 29.71 13.35 -24.70
C THR A 217 30.03 12.22 -25.69
N GLY A 218 29.00 11.63 -26.30
CA GLY A 218 29.19 10.48 -27.21
C GLY A 218 29.99 10.81 -28.47
N ASP A 219 29.98 12.08 -28.89
CA ASP A 219 30.67 12.61 -30.05
C ASP A 219 31.94 13.42 -29.69
N GLY A 220 32.24 13.59 -28.41
CA GLY A 220 33.34 14.43 -27.93
C GLY A 220 33.17 15.93 -28.21
N ALA A 221 31.99 16.37 -28.67
CA ALA A 221 31.76 17.76 -29.05
C ALA A 221 31.34 18.63 -27.85
N PRO A 222 31.69 19.93 -27.87
CA PRO A 222 31.12 20.90 -26.93
C PRO A 222 29.65 21.20 -27.26
N GLY A 223 28.89 21.65 -26.26
CA GLY A 223 27.49 22.00 -26.42
C GLY A 223 26.66 21.91 -25.14
N PRO A 224 25.38 22.33 -25.20
CA PRO A 224 24.46 22.24 -24.07
C PRO A 224 24.05 20.78 -23.80
N ALA A 225 23.92 20.45 -22.52
CA ALA A 225 23.44 19.16 -22.03
C ALA A 225 22.43 19.36 -20.89
N ASP A 226 21.20 18.95 -21.12
CA ASP A 226 20.14 19.05 -20.10
C ASP A 226 20.42 18.10 -18.94
N ILE A 227 20.43 18.63 -17.72
CA ILE A 227 20.50 17.81 -16.51
C ILE A 227 19.09 17.36 -16.16
N THR A 228 18.83 16.05 -16.23
CA THR A 228 17.56 15.47 -15.79
C THR A 228 17.78 14.53 -14.62
N VAL A 229 17.01 14.76 -13.55
CA VAL A 229 16.99 13.92 -12.35
C VAL A 229 15.69 13.13 -12.35
N THR A 230 15.79 11.80 -12.22
CA THR A 230 14.63 10.91 -12.09
C THR A 230 14.62 10.30 -10.71
N THR A 231 13.49 10.38 -10.04
CA THR A 231 13.24 9.82 -8.70
C THR A 231 12.19 8.71 -8.77
N LEU A 232 11.75 8.22 -7.61
CA LEU A 232 10.61 7.31 -7.51
C LEU A 232 9.28 7.97 -7.95
N ALA A 233 9.14 9.28 -7.80
CA ALA A 233 7.89 10.01 -8.05
C ALA A 233 7.76 10.58 -9.47
N GLY A 234 8.87 10.62 -10.23
CA GLY A 234 8.93 11.20 -11.56
C GLY A 234 10.28 11.87 -11.85
N SER A 235 10.34 12.66 -12.91
CA SER A 235 11.57 13.32 -13.36
C SER A 235 11.43 14.84 -13.38
N ALA A 236 12.55 15.53 -13.21
CA ALA A 236 12.68 16.97 -13.39
C ALA A 236 13.96 17.31 -14.13
N THR A 237 13.87 18.31 -15.02
CA THR A 237 15.00 18.83 -15.79
C THR A 237 15.36 20.22 -15.28
N ALA A 238 16.65 20.51 -15.17
CA ALA A 238 17.13 21.83 -14.78
C ALA A 238 16.65 22.90 -15.79
N ALA A 239 16.36 24.11 -15.30
CA ALA A 239 15.86 25.19 -16.14
C ALA A 239 16.86 25.66 -17.21
N THR A 240 18.16 25.46 -16.99
CA THR A 240 19.24 25.78 -17.92
C THR A 240 20.12 24.56 -18.17
N PRO A 241 20.69 24.38 -19.37
CA PRO A 241 21.56 23.25 -19.66
C PRO A 241 22.96 23.44 -19.03
N PHE A 242 23.62 22.33 -18.71
CA PHE A 242 25.05 22.29 -18.45
C PHE A 242 25.83 22.51 -19.75
N GLN A 243 26.94 23.24 -19.69
CA GLN A 243 27.72 23.55 -20.90
C GLN A 243 28.99 22.69 -21.00
N TYR A 244 29.06 21.82 -21.99
CA TYR A 244 30.32 21.20 -22.38
C TYR A 244 31.15 22.19 -23.19
N VAL A 245 32.36 22.50 -22.69
CA VAL A 245 33.25 23.51 -23.28
C VAL A 245 34.56 22.88 -23.69
N ALA A 246 35.00 23.16 -24.93
CA ALA A 246 36.28 22.68 -25.42
C ALA A 246 37.43 23.31 -24.62
N GLY A 247 38.53 22.56 -24.46
CA GLY A 247 39.76 23.10 -23.90
C GLY A 247 40.39 24.16 -24.83
N PRO A 248 41.29 25.02 -24.30
CA PRO A 248 42.05 25.94 -25.14
C PRO A 248 42.87 25.18 -26.19
N GLY A 249 42.83 25.64 -27.44
CA GLY A 249 43.75 25.17 -28.49
C GLY A 249 45.08 25.93 -28.42
N ILE A 250 46.19 25.22 -28.63
CA ILE A 250 47.51 25.80 -28.89
C ILE A 250 47.97 25.45 -30.30
#